data_AF-A0A246JKR9-F1
#
_entry.id   AF-A0A246JKR9-F1
#
_cell.length_a   1.000
_cell.length_b   1.000
_cell.length_c   1.000
_cell.angle_alpha   90.00
_cell.angle_beta   90.00
_cell.angle_gamma   90.00
#
_symmetry.space_group_name_H-M   'P 1'
#
loop_
_entity.id
_entity.type
_entity.pdbx_description
1 polymer ?
#
loop_
_entity_poly.entity_id
_entity_poly.type
_entity_poly.pdbx_seq_one_letter_code
_entity_poly.pdbx_strand_id
1 'polypeptide(L)'
;MDWFYSPMVKMHTLLAWCSVGLFVVRGLAHQFGAAWIMDERLRTIVFSSHVLIVVSGISLWGALHHDPRYEPWMTAKFIALGFYFATGHWAVGRGEFRVIGYLLALLALGYVAAVSVTRQVLLGLA
;
A
#
# COMPACT_ATOMS: atom_id res chain seq x y z
N MET A 1 14.37 11.30 -20.14
CA MET A 1 13.82 11.07 -18.79
C MET A 1 14.24 9.71 -18.20
N ASP A 2 14.95 8.88 -18.94
CA ASP A 2 15.16 7.46 -18.60
C ASP A 2 16.07 7.24 -17.40
N TRP A 3 17.03 8.15 -17.18
CA TRP A 3 17.96 8.12 -16.05
C TRP A 3 17.27 8.26 -14.69
N PHE A 4 16.13 8.94 -14.65
CA PHE A 4 15.32 9.09 -13.45
C PHE A 4 14.19 8.05 -13.43
N TYR A 5 13.42 7.96 -14.52
CA TYR A 5 12.19 7.17 -14.56
C TYR A 5 12.42 5.67 -14.30
N SER A 6 13.34 5.03 -15.02
CA SER A 6 13.53 3.58 -14.95
C SER A 6 14.02 3.12 -13.58
N PRO A 7 15.06 3.75 -12.98
CA PRO A 7 15.44 3.44 -11.59
C PRO A 7 14.33 3.74 -10.59
N MET A 8 13.60 4.84 -10.75
CA MET A 8 12.56 5.26 -9.82
C MET A 8 11.38 4.29 -9.79
N VAL A 9 10.92 3.81 -10.95
CA VAL A 9 9.87 2.79 -11.03
C VAL A 9 10.32 1.50 -10.37
N LYS A 10 11.54 1.02 -10.66
CA LYS A 10 12.08 -0.21 -10.04
C LYS A 10 12.15 -0.08 -8.52
N MET A 11 12.65 1.04 -8.02
CA MET A 11 12.72 1.32 -6.58
C MET A 11 11.32 1.37 -5.96
N HIS A 12 10.38 2.08 -6.57
CA HIS A 12 9.00 2.16 -6.10
C HIS A 12 8.33 0.78 -6.05
N THR A 13 8.50 -0.04 -7.09
CA THR A 13 7.97 -1.41 -7.13
C THR A 13 8.60 -2.29 -6.05
N LEU A 14 9.90 -2.18 -5.81
CA LEU A 14 10.57 -2.91 -4.73
C LEU A 14 10.03 -2.48 -3.36
N LEU A 15 9.92 -1.18 -3.11
CA LEU A 15 9.35 -0.62 -1.88
C LEU A 15 7.90 -1.06 -1.68
N ALA A 16 7.12 -1.19 -2.76
CA ALA A 16 5.75 -1.68 -2.70
C ALA A 16 5.73 -3.13 -2.20
N TRP A 17 6.53 -4.02 -2.80
CA TRP A 17 6.62 -5.42 -2.36
C TRP A 17 7.16 -5.57 -0.94
N CYS A 18 8.16 -4.78 -0.55
CA CYS A 18 8.64 -4.74 0.83
C CYS A 18 7.53 -4.29 1.80
N SER A 19 6.78 -3.24 1.46
CA SER A 19 5.68 -2.75 2.29
C SER A 19 4.55 -3.78 2.41
N VAL A 20 4.22 -4.47 1.32
CA VAL A 20 3.27 -5.59 1.31
C VAL A 20 3.74 -6.70 2.24
N GLY A 21 5.00 -7.14 2.11
CA GLY A 21 5.58 -8.17 2.97
C GLY A 21 5.55 -7.78 4.44
N LEU A 22 5.96 -6.56 4.77
CA LEU A 22 5.91 -6.02 6.14
C LEU A 22 4.47 -6.01 6.69
N PHE A 23 3.49 -5.57 5.90
CA PHE A 23 2.09 -5.57 6.31
C PHE A 23 1.55 -6.99 6.53
N VAL A 24 1.81 -7.92 5.60
CA VAL A 24 1.35 -9.31 5.69
C VAL A 24 1.95 -9.98 6.92
N VAL A 25 3.28 -9.97 7.05
CA VAL A 25 3.98 -10.65 8.15
C VAL A 25 3.61 -10.06 9.50
N ARG A 26 3.62 -8.73 9.64
CA ARG A 26 3.27 -8.05 10.90
C ARG A 26 1.80 -8.25 11.26
N GLY A 27 0.90 -8.14 10.29
CA GLY A 27 -0.52 -8.36 10.51
C GLY A 27 -0.82 -9.79 10.92
N LEU A 28 -0.24 -10.78 10.24
CA LEU A 28 -0.41 -12.20 10.60
C LEU A 28 0.11 -12.47 12.02
N ALA A 29 1.31 -11.98 12.34
CA ALA A 29 1.86 -12.09 13.68
C ALA A 29 0.95 -11.46 14.75
N HIS A 30 0.26 -10.35 14.41
CA HIS A 30 -0.65 -9.66 15.34
C HIS A 30 -1.86 -10.53 15.67
N GLN A 31 -2.38 -11.24 14.67
CA GLN A 31 -3.48 -12.18 14.87
C GLN A 31 -3.08 -13.32 15.82
N PHE A 32 -1.83 -13.79 15.72
CA PHE A 32 -1.25 -14.80 16.61
C PHE A 32 -0.70 -14.27 17.94
N GLY A 33 -0.83 -12.97 18.21
CA GLY A 33 -0.44 -12.38 19.51
C GLY A 33 1.07 -12.26 19.73
N ALA A 34 1.87 -12.16 18.67
CA ALA A 34 3.32 -12.06 18.82
C ALA A 34 3.76 -10.74 19.47
N ALA A 35 4.62 -10.81 20.48
CA ALA A 35 5.04 -9.65 21.28
C ALA A 35 5.95 -8.66 20.52
N TRP A 36 6.73 -9.14 19.54
CA TRP A 36 7.70 -8.34 18.79
C TRP A 36 7.07 -7.27 17.88
N ILE A 37 5.75 -7.28 17.70
CA ILE A 37 5.02 -6.34 16.84
C ILE A 37 5.06 -4.91 17.41
N MET A 38 5.22 -4.80 18.72
CA MET A 38 5.36 -3.53 19.42
C MET A 38 6.80 -3.00 19.45
N ASP A 39 7.77 -3.78 18.98
CA ASP A 39 9.19 -3.40 18.92
C ASP A 39 9.39 -2.09 18.15
N GLU A 40 10.16 -1.18 18.75
CA GLU A 40 10.47 0.13 18.18
C GLU A 40 11.29 0.03 16.89
N ARG A 41 12.16 -0.97 16.75
CA ARG A 41 12.96 -1.22 15.55
C ARG A 41 12.05 -1.55 14.37
N LEU A 42 11.09 -2.45 14.60
CA LEU A 42 10.10 -2.79 13.58
C LEU A 42 9.26 -1.58 13.21
N ARG A 43 8.85 -0.78 14.20
CA ARG A 43 8.07 0.44 13.96
C ARG A 43 8.82 1.42 13.08
N THR A 44 10.12 1.61 13.30
CA THR A 44 10.98 2.44 12.47
C THR A 44 11.07 1.89 11.04
N ILE A 45 11.32 0.59 10.86
CA ILE A 45 11.39 -0.04 9.53
C ILE A 45 10.06 0.17 8.76
N VAL A 46 8.94 -0.09 9.42
CA VAL A 46 7.61 0.08 8.83
C VAL A 46 7.37 1.54 8.46
N PHE A 47 7.67 2.48 9.36
CA PHE A 47 7.51 3.91 9.11
C PHE A 47 8.38 4.39 7.95
N SER A 48 9.66 4.02 7.92
CA SER A 48 10.58 4.35 6.83
C SER A 48 10.08 3.79 5.50
N SER A 49 9.58 2.55 5.47
CA SER A 49 8.98 1.96 4.27
C SER A 49 7.79 2.79 3.76
N HIS A 50 6.91 3.24 4.66
CA HIS A 50 5.75 4.07 4.31
C HIS A 50 6.16 5.44 3.76
N VAL A 51 7.16 6.09 4.37
CA VAL A 51 7.67 7.37 3.87
C VAL A 51 8.27 7.19 2.48
N LEU A 52 9.12 6.18 2.29
CA LEU A 52 9.79 5.92 1.02
C LEU A 52 8.79 5.57 -0.10
N ILE A 53 7.77 4.75 0.17
CA ILE A 53 6.75 4.41 -0.85
C ILE A 53 5.89 5.62 -1.22
N VAL A 54 5.54 6.47 -0.26
CA VAL A 54 4.76 7.69 -0.51
C VAL A 54 5.56 8.70 -1.30
N VAL A 55 6.80 9.00 -0.86
CA VAL A 55 7.68 9.93 -1.57
C VAL A 55 7.91 9.44 -3.00
N SER A 56 8.23 8.16 -3.17
CA SER A 56 8.44 7.61 -4.51
C SER A 56 7.20 7.64 -5.40
N GLY A 57 6.03 7.37 -4.83
CA GLY A 57 4.75 7.47 -5.54
C GLY A 57 4.43 8.89 -5.98
N ILE A 58 4.63 9.89 -5.12
CA ILE A 58 4.42 11.31 -5.46
C ILE A 58 5.42 11.76 -6.52
N SER A 59 6.69 11.37 -6.41
CA SER A 59 7.70 11.69 -7.43
C SER A 59 7.34 11.10 -8.79
N LEU A 60 6.88 9.85 -8.85
CA LEU A 60 6.42 9.22 -10.10
C LEU A 60 5.14 9.89 -10.64
N TRP A 61 4.20 10.24 -9.76
CA TRP A 61 2.99 10.95 -10.13
C TRP A 61 3.32 12.28 -10.83
N GLY A 62 4.20 13.08 -10.22
CA GLY A 62 4.66 14.35 -10.79
C GLY A 62 5.44 14.16 -12.10
N ALA A 63 6.35 13.19 -12.16
CA ALA A 63 7.18 12.94 -13.34
C ALA A 63 6.39 12.42 -14.56
N LEU A 64 5.29 11.70 -14.32
CA LEU A 64 4.41 11.16 -15.36
C LEU A 64 3.28 12.12 -15.75
N HIS A 65 3.13 13.24 -15.03
CA HIS A 65 2.06 14.23 -15.26
C HIS A 65 0.65 13.62 -15.29
N HIS A 66 0.42 12.55 -14.52
CA HIS A 66 -0.92 11.95 -14.44
C HIS A 66 -1.90 12.92 -13.78
N ASP A 67 -3.13 12.99 -14.27
CA ASP A 67 -4.17 13.84 -13.69
C ASP A 67 -5.33 12.96 -13.18
N PRO A 68 -5.53 12.84 -11.86
CA PRO A 68 -6.58 11.99 -11.29
C PRO A 68 -7.99 12.35 -11.76
N ARG A 69 -8.21 13.59 -12.21
CA ARG A 69 -9.51 14.05 -12.72
C ARG A 69 -9.86 13.42 -14.07
N TYR A 70 -8.85 13.11 -14.87
CA TYR A 70 -9.00 12.55 -16.22
C TYR A 70 -8.61 11.07 -16.29
N GLU A 71 -7.96 10.55 -15.26
CA GLU A 71 -7.52 9.17 -15.15
C GLU A 71 -8.21 8.45 -13.98
N PRO A 72 -9.39 7.85 -14.22
CA PRO A 72 -10.19 7.21 -13.17
C PRO A 72 -9.44 6.15 -12.36
N TRP A 73 -8.51 5.42 -13.01
CA TRP A 73 -7.68 4.40 -12.35
C TRP A 73 -6.80 5.00 -11.23
N MET A 74 -6.32 6.23 -11.40
CA MET A 74 -5.51 6.92 -10.41
C MET A 74 -6.34 7.36 -9.21
N THR A 75 -7.53 7.90 -9.46
CA THR A 75 -8.49 8.25 -8.40
C THR A 75 -8.91 7.02 -7.61
N ALA A 76 -9.23 5.91 -8.30
CA ALA A 76 -9.54 4.63 -7.66
C ALA A 76 -8.37 4.12 -6.79
N LYS A 77 -7.13 4.25 -7.29
CA LYS A 77 -5.92 3.88 -6.53
C LYS A 77 -5.79 4.69 -5.24
N PHE A 78 -6.03 6.01 -5.27
CA PHE A 78 -5.95 6.85 -4.06
C PHE A 78 -7.07 6.54 -3.06
N ILE A 79 -8.30 6.33 -3.53
CA ILE A 79 -9.42 5.93 -2.67
C ILE A 79 -9.11 4.59 -1.98
N ALA A 80 -8.62 3.61 -2.74
CA ALA A 80 -8.26 2.31 -2.20
C ALA A 80 -7.09 2.37 -1.20
N LEU A 81 -6.11 3.25 -1.42
CA LEU A 81 -5.05 3.52 -0.45
C LEU A 81 -5.60 4.13 0.85
N GLY A 82 -6.56 5.06 0.77
CA GLY A 82 -7.25 5.60 1.93
C GLY A 82 -8.03 4.53 2.70
N PHE A 83 -8.75 3.66 1.98
CA PHE A 83 -9.46 2.53 2.56
C PHE A 83 -8.50 1.52 3.22
N TYR A 84 -7.38 1.20 2.58
CA TYR A 84 -6.30 0.40 3.15
C TYR A 84 -5.77 1.00 4.47
N PHE A 85 -5.54 2.31 4.52
CA PHE A 85 -5.03 2.97 5.72
C PHE A 85 -6.02 2.91 6.88
N ALA A 86 -7.31 3.16 6.62
CA ALA A 86 -8.37 3.09 7.61
C ALA A 86 -8.56 1.66 8.15
N THR A 87 -8.64 0.68 7.25
CA THR A 87 -8.81 -0.74 7.63
C THR A 87 -7.56 -1.32 8.29
N GLY A 88 -6.37 -0.91 7.88
CA GLY A 88 -5.10 -1.29 8.51
C GLY A 88 -4.99 -0.76 9.95
N HIS A 89 -5.48 0.45 10.23
CA HIS A 89 -5.55 0.97 11.59
C HIS A 89 -6.51 0.14 12.45
N TRP A 90 -7.66 -0.26 11.90
CA TRP A 90 -8.60 -1.16 12.60
C TRP A 90 -8.06 -2.58 12.79
N ALA A 91 -7.31 -3.11 11.83
CA ALA A 91 -6.71 -4.45 11.89
C ALA A 91 -5.72 -4.63 13.04
N VAL A 92 -5.00 -3.56 13.40
CA VAL A 92 -4.03 -3.54 14.51
C VAL A 92 -4.69 -3.10 15.84
N GLY A 93 -5.98 -2.76 15.82
CA GLY A 93 -6.75 -2.40 17.00
C GLY A 93 -7.14 -3.61 17.87
N ARG A 94 -7.50 -3.33 19.13
CA ARG A 94 -7.95 -4.33 20.12
C ARG A 94 -9.42 -4.75 19.98
N GLY A 95 -9.99 -4.69 18.78
CA GLY A 95 -11.40 -5.00 18.54
C GLY A 95 -11.63 -6.47 18.18
N GLU A 96 -12.85 -6.96 18.47
CA GLU A 96 -13.34 -8.30 18.09
C GLU A 96 -13.23 -8.54 16.56
N PHE A 97 -13.31 -7.47 15.76
CA PHE A 97 -13.27 -7.51 14.30
C PHE A 97 -11.87 -7.32 13.69
N ARG A 98 -10.79 -7.46 14.47
CA ARG A 98 -9.40 -7.29 13.98
C ARG A 98 -9.05 -8.15 12.76
N VAL A 99 -9.56 -9.39 12.70
CA VAL A 99 -9.35 -10.31 11.56
C VAL A 99 -10.03 -9.78 10.30
N ILE A 100 -11.26 -9.28 10.42
CA ILE A 100 -12.02 -8.72 9.30
C ILE A 100 -11.32 -7.46 8.79
N GLY A 101 -10.88 -6.57 9.68
CA GLY A 101 -10.09 -5.40 9.31
C GLY A 101 -8.82 -5.77 8.55
N TYR A 102 -8.12 -6.82 8.99
CA TYR A 102 -6.93 -7.32 8.31
C TYR A 102 -7.21 -7.88 6.91
N LEU A 103 -8.26 -8.70 6.77
CA LEU A 103 -8.67 -9.25 5.48
C LEU A 103 -9.13 -8.16 4.51
N LEU A 104 -9.89 -7.16 4.98
CA LEU A 104 -10.30 -6.01 4.18
C LEU A 104 -9.10 -5.18 3.73
N ALA A 105 -8.11 -4.99 4.60
CA ALA A 105 -6.88 -4.29 4.24
C ALA A 105 -6.07 -5.08 3.20
N LEU A 106 -6.01 -6.41 3.29
CA LEU A 106 -5.38 -7.26 2.26
C LEU A 106 -6.10 -7.16 0.91
N LEU A 107 -7.44 -7.16 0.92
CA LEU A 107 -8.25 -6.97 -0.28
C LEU A 107 -7.99 -5.60 -0.91
N ALA A 108 -7.95 -4.54 -0.10
CA ALA A 108 -7.64 -3.18 -0.54
C ALA A 108 -6.25 -3.09 -1.18
N LEU A 109 -5.26 -3.73 -0.54
CA LEU A 109 -3.88 -3.80 -1.02
C LEU A 109 -3.78 -4.55 -2.35
N GLY A 110 -4.50 -5.68 -2.46
CA GLY A 110 -4.61 -6.45 -3.70
C GLY A 110 -5.25 -5.63 -4.83
N TYR A 111 -6.30 -4.88 -4.54
CA TYR A 111 -6.92 -3.97 -5.49
C TYR A 111 -5.97 -2.86 -5.94
N VAL A 112 -5.27 -2.19 -5.02
CA VAL A 112 -4.25 -1.17 -5.36
C VAL A 112 -3.18 -1.73 -6.29
N ALA A 113 -2.69 -2.95 -6.03
CA ALA A 113 -1.72 -3.62 -6.87
C ALA A 113 -2.30 -3.92 -8.28
N ALA A 114 -3.52 -4.45 -8.33
CA ALA A 114 -4.19 -4.79 -9.58
C ALA A 114 -4.49 -3.56 -10.44
N VAL A 115 -5.01 -2.48 -9.86
CA VAL A 115 -5.23 -1.19 -10.56
C VAL A 115 -3.91 -0.60 -11.04
N SER A 116 -2.83 -0.75 -10.27
CA SER A 116 -1.50 -0.25 -10.67
C SER A 116 -0.95 -0.96 -11.91
N VAL A 117 -1.25 -2.25 -12.09
CA VAL A 117 -0.79 -3.05 -13.23
C VAL A 117 -1.71 -2.88 -14.44
N THR A 118 -3.02 -3.00 -14.22
CA THR A 118 -4.03 -2.98 -15.28
C THR A 118 -4.34 -1.57 -15.78
N ARG A 119 -4.15 -0.54 -14.94
CA ARG A 119 -4.62 0.84 -15.16
C ARG A 119 -6.12 0.91 -15.47
N GLN A 120 -6.90 -0.04 -14.96
CA GLN A 120 -8.35 -0.11 -15.07
C GLN A 120 -9.00 0.04 -13.69
N VAL A 121 -10.13 0.73 -13.61
CA VAL A 121 -10.89 0.90 -12.36
C VAL A 121 -11.60 -0.38 -11.96
N LEU A 122 -12.35 -0.95 -12.91
CA LEU A 122 -12.99 -2.25 -12.79
C LEU A 122 -12.05 -3.27 -13.43
N LEU A 123 -11.61 -4.25 -12.64
CA LEU A 123 -10.68 -5.31 -13.06
C LEU A 123 -11.33 -6.25 -14.10
N GLY A 124 -11.52 -5.78 -15.33
CA GLY A 124 -12.09 -6.53 -16.44
C GLY A 124 -13.61 -6.39 -16.66
N LEU A 125 -14.28 -5.43 -16.02
CA LEU A 125 -15.66 -5.05 -16.35
C LEU A 125 -15.61 -3.68 -17.04
N ALA A 126 -15.44 -3.70 -18.36
CA ALA A 126 -15.51 -2.52 -19.21
C ALA A 126 -16.95 -2.29 -19.70
#